data_AF-A0A7C7RVX7-F1
#
_entry.id   AF-A0A7C7RVX7-F1
#
_cell.length_a   1.000
_cell.length_b   1.000
_cell.length_c   1.000
_cell.angle_alpha   90.00
_cell.angle_beta   90.00
_cell.angle_gamma   90.00
#
_symmetry.space_group_name_H-M   'P 1'
#
loop_
_entity.id
_entity.type
_entity.pdbx_description
1 polymer ?
#
loop_
_entity_poly.entity_id
_entity_poly.type
_entity_poly.pdbx_seq_one_letter_code
_entity_poly.pdbx_strand_id
1 'polypeptide(L)'
;MEEEKPVLEEIEDAKEQLISRISLWVSMLLTTFVVIWYYQSTPPDSPEVVKMRVFFKEKNQQVMKFVRMDRNEQIAYAYKNKHPFYMSYIKASTVEQEKISSLVHISTDYTPNQYWFNLFFMWVIFFTTFWFLGLMAEACIVLARRNSEARIKNYQKEKERNLASEKNESSDGK
;
A
#
# COMPACT_ATOMS: atom_id res chain seq x y z
N MET A 1 44.29 25.10 -12.55
CA MET A 1 43.52 25.17 -11.30
C MET A 1 42.38 24.19 -11.43
N GLU A 2 42.50 22.99 -10.84
CA GLU A 2 41.55 21.87 -10.96
C GLU A 2 41.12 21.31 -9.59
N GLU A 3 40.94 22.16 -8.57
CA GLU A 3 40.62 21.70 -7.20
C GLU A 3 39.17 21.92 -6.75
N GLU A 4 38.29 22.48 -7.59
CA GLU A 4 36.88 22.77 -7.22
C GLU A 4 35.89 21.61 -7.45
N LYS A 5 36.28 20.57 -8.22
CA LYS A 5 35.40 19.44 -8.54
C LYS A 5 35.09 18.46 -7.39
N PRO A 6 36.03 18.05 -6.52
CA PRO A 6 35.76 16.97 -5.55
C PRO A 6 34.78 17.37 -4.46
N VAL A 7 34.78 18.64 -4.03
CA VAL A 7 33.92 19.12 -2.93
C VAL A 7 32.45 19.22 -3.35
N LEU A 8 32.17 19.58 -4.60
CA LEU A 8 30.80 19.64 -5.12
C LEU A 8 30.17 18.25 -5.23
N GLU A 9 30.96 17.25 -5.66
CA GLU A 9 30.53 15.86 -5.81
C GLU A 9 30.20 15.23 -4.45
N GLU A 10 31.02 15.46 -3.41
CA GLU A 10 30.76 15.00 -2.04
C GLU A 10 29.51 15.65 -1.40
N ILE A 11 29.25 16.94 -1.66
CA ILE A 11 28.07 17.64 -1.12
C ILE A 11 26.79 17.18 -1.83
N GLU A 12 26.86 16.85 -3.12
CA GLU A 12 25.74 16.35 -3.90
C GLU A 12 25.34 14.94 -3.42
N ASP A 13 26.32 14.06 -3.19
CA ASP A 13 26.14 12.70 -2.69
C ASP A 13 25.54 12.67 -1.26
N ALA A 14 25.99 13.58 -0.38
CA ALA A 14 25.41 13.73 0.96
C ALA A 14 23.96 14.24 0.93
N LYS A 15 23.60 15.10 -0.04
CA LYS A 15 22.22 15.58 -0.22
C LYS A 15 21.32 14.50 -0.78
N GLU A 16 21.79 13.69 -1.73
CA GLU A 16 21.04 12.55 -2.27
C GLU A 16 20.72 11.52 -1.18
N GLN A 17 21.68 11.22 -0.30
CA GLN A 17 21.42 10.34 0.86
C GLN A 17 20.39 10.90 1.84
N LEU A 18 20.40 12.21 2.10
CA LEU A 18 19.40 12.85 2.96
C LEU A 18 18.01 12.84 2.33
N ILE A 19 17.92 13.09 1.03
CA ILE A 19 16.65 13.13 0.30
C ILE A 19 16.06 11.71 0.18
N SER A 20 16.87 10.69 -0.09
CA SER A 20 16.45 9.28 -0.09
C SER A 20 15.89 8.84 1.28
N ARG A 21 16.47 9.34 2.38
CA ARG A 21 15.91 9.12 3.71
C ARG A 21 14.56 9.79 3.89
N ILE A 22 14.37 10.99 3.35
CA ILE A 22 13.08 11.71 3.40
C ILE A 22 12.03 10.97 2.59
N SER A 23 12.33 10.49 1.37
CA SER A 23 11.36 9.73 0.58
C SER A 23 10.98 8.42 1.25
N LEU A 24 11.92 7.74 1.91
CA LEU A 24 11.63 6.58 2.76
C LEU A 24 10.61 6.92 3.85
N TRP A 25 10.87 7.96 4.65
CA TRP A 25 10.00 8.33 5.77
C TRP A 25 8.62 8.83 5.31
N VAL A 26 8.57 9.65 4.26
CA VAL A 26 7.31 10.14 3.68
C VAL A 26 6.48 8.97 3.15
N SER A 27 7.09 8.03 2.44
CA SER A 27 6.40 6.84 1.92
C SER A 27 5.86 5.96 3.04
N MET A 28 6.62 5.80 4.12
CA MET A 28 6.20 5.04 5.29
C MET A 28 4.97 5.67 5.97
N LEU A 29 4.98 6.99 6.19
CA LEU A 29 3.86 7.71 6.79
C LEU A 29 2.62 7.69 5.89
N LEU A 30 2.80 7.96 4.59
CA LEU A 30 1.70 8.00 3.63
C LEU A 30 1.03 6.62 3.50
N THR A 31 1.82 5.56 3.42
CA THR A 31 1.32 4.18 3.40
C THR A 31 0.54 3.86 4.67
N THR A 32 1.11 4.20 5.82
CA THR A 32 0.48 3.92 7.11
C THR A 32 -0.86 4.64 7.22
N PHE A 33 -0.95 5.89 6.75
CA PHE A 33 -2.21 6.62 6.67
C PHE A 33 -3.25 5.91 5.79
N VAL A 34 -2.86 5.48 4.58
CA VAL A 34 -3.76 4.74 3.67
C VAL A 34 -4.25 3.44 4.31
N VAL A 35 -3.37 2.68 4.96
CA VAL A 35 -3.74 1.43 5.63
C VAL A 35 -4.64 1.67 6.83
N ILE A 36 -4.41 2.72 7.63
CA ILE A 36 -5.30 3.11 8.74
C ILE A 36 -6.69 3.47 8.21
N TRP A 37 -6.76 4.26 7.13
CA TRP A 37 -8.03 4.60 6.51
C TRP A 37 -8.75 3.35 6.00
N TYR A 38 -8.04 2.47 5.28
CA TYR A 38 -8.60 1.20 4.83
C TYR A 38 -9.14 0.37 5.99
N TYR A 39 -8.37 0.23 7.08
CA TYR A 39 -8.78 -0.47 8.29
C TYR A 39 -10.06 0.09 8.91
N GLN A 40 -10.22 1.41 8.95
CA GLN A 40 -11.44 2.05 9.45
C GLN A 40 -12.64 1.82 8.54
N SER A 41 -12.45 1.84 7.22
CA SER A 41 -13.52 1.61 6.24
C SER A 41 -13.95 0.14 6.14
N THR A 42 -13.03 -0.79 6.42
CA THR A 42 -13.22 -2.23 6.24
C THR A 42 -12.76 -2.96 7.50
N PRO A 43 -13.46 -2.81 8.64
CA PRO A 43 -13.01 -3.38 9.90
C PRO A 43 -12.97 -4.92 9.84
N PRO A 44 -12.07 -5.56 10.60
CA PRO A 44 -12.03 -7.00 10.71
C PRO A 44 -13.33 -7.54 11.32
N ASP A 45 -13.66 -8.78 10.95
CA ASP A 45 -14.79 -9.51 11.54
C ASP A 45 -14.67 -9.56 13.08
N SER A 46 -15.81 -9.47 13.77
CA SER A 46 -15.84 -9.60 15.23
C SER A 46 -15.39 -11.01 15.66
N PRO A 47 -14.81 -11.17 16.87
CA PRO A 47 -14.34 -12.47 17.34
C PRO A 47 -15.41 -13.57 17.34
N GLU A 48 -16.69 -13.20 17.54
CA GLU A 48 -17.81 -14.13 17.50
C GLU A 48 -18.09 -14.64 16.09
N VAL A 49 -18.06 -13.74 15.10
CA VAL A 49 -18.25 -14.07 13.69
C VAL A 49 -17.09 -14.93 13.19
N VAL A 50 -15.86 -14.64 13.61
CA VAL A 50 -14.69 -15.47 13.29
C VAL A 50 -14.88 -16.90 13.81
N LYS A 51 -15.28 -17.07 15.08
CA LYS A 51 -15.57 -18.40 15.66
C LYS A 51 -16.68 -19.13 14.91
N MET A 52 -17.73 -18.41 14.51
CA MET A 52 -18.84 -18.99 13.75
C MET A 52 -18.41 -19.45 12.34
N ARG A 53 -17.62 -18.64 11.62
CA ARG A 53 -17.07 -19.02 10.31
C ARG A 53 -16.09 -20.19 10.40
N VAL A 54 -15.27 -20.26 11.46
CA VAL A 54 -14.40 -21.41 11.71
C VAL A 54 -15.22 -22.67 11.96
N PHE A 55 -16.26 -22.58 12.79
CA PHE A 55 -17.20 -23.69 13.01
C PHE A 55 -17.85 -24.16 11.70
N PHE A 56 -18.30 -23.22 10.86
CA PHE A 56 -18.87 -23.55 9.55
C PHE A 56 -17.87 -24.23 8.63
N LYS A 57 -16.61 -23.78 8.60
CA LYS A 57 -15.55 -24.45 7.84
C LYS A 57 -15.32 -25.88 8.33
N GLU A 58 -15.19 -26.08 9.64
CA GLU A 58 -14.92 -27.39 10.23
C GLU A 58 -16.09 -28.38 10.09
N LYS A 59 -17.32 -27.88 10.11
CA LYS A 59 -18.56 -28.68 10.03
C LYS A 59 -19.35 -28.42 8.76
N ASN A 60 -18.69 -28.01 7.68
CA ASN A 60 -19.33 -27.48 6.48
C ASN A 60 -20.44 -28.39 5.95
N GLN A 61 -20.13 -29.68 5.75
CA GLN A 61 -21.11 -30.63 5.25
C GLN A 61 -22.34 -30.78 6.16
N GLN A 62 -22.15 -30.76 7.49
CA GLN A 62 -23.24 -30.90 8.46
C GLN A 62 -24.12 -29.64 8.50
N VAL A 63 -23.48 -28.47 8.52
CA VAL A 63 -24.16 -27.18 8.57
C VAL A 63 -24.89 -26.92 7.25
N MET A 64 -24.26 -27.17 6.11
CA MET A 64 -24.87 -27.04 4.78
C MET A 64 -26.06 -27.99 4.61
N LYS A 65 -25.94 -29.24 5.09
CA LYS A 65 -27.06 -30.18 5.07
C LYS A 65 -28.22 -29.68 5.93
N PHE A 66 -27.93 -29.20 7.14
CA PHE A 66 -28.93 -28.66 8.06
C PHE A 66 -29.67 -27.45 7.48
N VAL A 67 -28.96 -26.47 6.92
CA VAL A 67 -29.56 -25.26 6.34
C VAL A 67 -30.48 -25.58 5.16
N ARG A 68 -30.23 -26.68 4.44
CA ARG A 68 -31.05 -27.16 3.31
C ARG A 68 -32.23 -28.07 3.69
N MET A 69 -32.32 -28.53 4.94
CA MET A 69 -33.42 -29.38 5.41
C MET A 69 -34.73 -28.58 5.52
N ASP A 70 -35.86 -29.28 5.49
CA ASP A 70 -37.16 -28.68 5.81
C ASP A 70 -37.22 -28.18 7.27
N ARG A 71 -38.08 -27.19 7.56
CA ARG A 71 -38.21 -26.59 8.89
C ARG A 71 -38.45 -27.64 9.99
N ASN A 72 -39.28 -28.65 9.73
CA ASN A 72 -39.57 -29.70 10.72
C ASN A 72 -38.36 -30.60 10.98
N GLU A 73 -37.61 -30.92 9.93
CA GLU A 73 -36.38 -31.70 10.02
C GLU A 73 -35.26 -30.92 10.72
N GLN A 74 -35.17 -29.61 10.47
CA GLN A 74 -34.24 -28.72 11.19
C GLN A 74 -34.52 -28.76 12.70
N ILE A 75 -35.79 -28.65 13.11
CA ILE A 75 -36.18 -28.73 14.53
C ILE A 75 -35.71 -30.05 15.14
N ALA A 76 -36.03 -31.19 14.52
CA ALA A 76 -35.56 -32.48 15.00
C ALA A 76 -34.02 -32.58 15.05
N TYR A 77 -33.34 -32.04 14.04
CA TYR A 77 -31.88 -32.03 13.97
C TYR A 77 -31.24 -31.20 15.07
N ALA A 78 -31.80 -30.03 15.38
CA ALA A 78 -31.31 -29.14 16.44
C ALA A 78 -31.54 -29.71 17.84
N TYR A 79 -32.67 -30.41 18.07
CA TYR A 79 -32.87 -31.14 19.33
C TYR A 79 -31.91 -32.32 19.47
N LYS A 80 -31.55 -32.99 18.36
CA LYS A 80 -30.58 -34.09 18.35
C LYS A 80 -29.14 -33.61 18.53
N ASN A 81 -28.75 -32.50 17.90
CA ASN A 81 -27.40 -31.95 17.94
C ASN A 81 -27.31 -30.80 18.95
N LYS A 82 -26.68 -31.06 20.10
CA LYS A 82 -26.57 -30.12 21.24
C LYS A 82 -25.71 -28.86 20.98
N HIS A 83 -25.31 -28.57 19.75
CA HIS A 83 -24.51 -27.37 19.48
C HIS A 83 -25.41 -26.11 19.50
N PRO A 84 -25.02 -25.03 20.22
CA PRO A 84 -25.86 -23.83 20.38
C PRO A 84 -26.33 -23.21 19.06
N PHE A 85 -25.49 -23.29 18.01
CA PHE A 85 -25.79 -22.81 16.66
C PHE A 85 -27.12 -23.32 16.09
N TYR A 86 -27.41 -24.61 16.20
CA TYR A 86 -28.57 -25.20 15.53
C TYR A 86 -29.88 -24.69 16.16
N MET A 87 -29.90 -24.57 17.49
CA MET A 87 -31.06 -24.03 18.19
C MET A 87 -31.19 -22.52 17.99
N SER A 88 -30.09 -21.77 17.95
CA SER A 88 -30.13 -20.33 17.68
C SER A 88 -30.59 -20.02 16.25
N TYR A 89 -30.19 -20.84 15.26
CA TYR A 89 -30.63 -20.70 13.87
C TYR A 89 -32.14 -20.87 13.72
N ILE A 90 -32.75 -21.83 14.42
CA ILE A 90 -34.20 -22.07 14.35
C ILE A 90 -35.01 -20.95 15.01
N LYS A 91 -34.47 -20.38 16.09
CA LYS A 91 -35.07 -19.26 16.82
C LYS A 91 -34.90 -17.92 16.10
N ALA A 92 -33.95 -17.83 15.17
CA ALA A 92 -33.69 -16.63 14.40
C ALA A 92 -34.86 -16.31 13.44
N SER A 93 -34.99 -15.02 13.12
CA SER A 93 -35.94 -14.56 12.10
C SER A 93 -35.56 -15.07 10.70
N THR A 94 -36.50 -15.08 9.76
CA THR A 94 -36.22 -15.47 8.36
C THR A 94 -35.10 -14.65 7.74
N VAL A 95 -35.08 -13.34 8.01
CA VAL A 95 -34.03 -12.42 7.53
C VAL A 95 -32.66 -12.78 8.10
N GLU A 96 -32.58 -13.14 9.38
CA GLU A 96 -31.32 -13.59 9.99
C GLU A 96 -30.88 -14.96 9.49
N GLN A 97 -31.83 -15.86 9.25
CA GLN A 97 -31.56 -17.17 8.66
C GLN A 97 -30.94 -17.04 7.26
N GLU A 98 -31.44 -16.13 6.43
CA GLU A 98 -30.83 -15.83 5.12
C GLU A 98 -29.40 -15.27 5.24
N LYS A 99 -29.16 -14.36 6.19
CA LYS A 99 -27.80 -13.85 6.48
C LYS A 99 -26.87 -14.96 6.96
N ILE A 100 -27.34 -15.85 7.82
CA ILE A 100 -26.54 -16.98 8.30
C ILE A 100 -26.29 -17.97 7.15
N SER A 101 -27.28 -18.25 6.31
CA SER A 101 -27.14 -19.12 5.15
C SER A 101 -26.10 -18.58 4.15
N SER A 102 -26.12 -17.28 3.86
CA SER A 102 -25.10 -16.65 3.02
C SER A 102 -23.72 -16.69 3.66
N LEU A 103 -23.61 -16.47 4.98
CA LEU A 103 -22.36 -16.63 5.73
C LEU A 103 -21.84 -18.07 5.68
N VAL A 104 -22.69 -19.08 5.80
CA VAL A 104 -22.30 -20.50 5.67
C VAL A 104 -21.69 -20.75 4.29
N HIS A 105 -22.34 -20.27 3.22
CA HIS A 105 -21.82 -20.40 1.87
C HIS A 105 -20.43 -19.74 1.70
N ILE A 106 -20.27 -18.49 2.14
CA ILE A 106 -19.01 -17.75 2.02
C ILE A 106 -17.91 -18.34 2.92
N SER A 107 -18.27 -18.92 4.05
CA SER A 107 -17.32 -19.42 5.04
C SER A 107 -16.58 -20.71 4.65
N THR A 108 -17.00 -21.37 3.57
CA THR A 108 -16.38 -22.63 3.09
C THR A 108 -14.88 -22.47 2.89
N ASP A 109 -14.46 -21.35 2.28
CA ASP A 109 -13.06 -21.04 1.98
C ASP A 109 -12.43 -20.08 3.00
N TYR A 110 -13.04 -19.90 4.17
CA TYR A 110 -12.60 -18.91 5.14
C TYR A 110 -11.22 -19.22 5.72
N THR A 111 -10.36 -18.21 5.77
CA THR A 111 -9.05 -18.28 6.44
C THR A 111 -8.94 -17.15 7.44
N PRO A 112 -8.88 -17.43 8.77
CA PRO A 112 -8.95 -16.39 9.81
C PRO A 112 -7.90 -15.28 9.67
N ASN A 113 -6.70 -15.63 9.19
CA ASN A 113 -5.59 -14.69 9.07
C ASN A 113 -5.57 -13.94 7.72
N GLN A 114 -6.49 -14.25 6.79
CA GLN A 114 -6.49 -13.68 5.44
C GLN A 114 -6.65 -12.15 5.46
N TYR A 115 -7.47 -11.62 6.35
CA TYR A 115 -7.64 -10.17 6.49
C TYR A 115 -6.31 -9.48 6.85
N TRP A 116 -5.62 -9.98 7.88
CA TRP A 116 -4.34 -9.43 8.34
C TRP A 116 -3.23 -9.59 7.31
N PHE A 117 -3.21 -10.74 6.63
CA PHE A 117 -2.31 -11.00 5.52
C PHE A 117 -2.54 -9.98 4.40
N ASN A 118 -3.77 -9.81 3.95
CA ASN A 118 -4.13 -8.83 2.92
C ASN A 118 -3.76 -7.40 3.33
N LEU A 119 -3.98 -7.03 4.60
CA LEU A 119 -3.66 -5.72 5.13
C LEU A 119 -2.14 -5.46 5.12
N PHE A 120 -1.35 -6.46 5.49
CA PHE A 120 0.12 -6.39 5.43
C PHE A 120 0.62 -6.27 3.99
N PHE A 121 0.12 -7.10 3.07
CA PHE A 121 0.51 -7.02 1.66
C PHE A 121 0.11 -5.70 1.01
N MET A 122 -1.07 -5.18 1.36
CA MET A 122 -1.50 -3.85 0.96
C MET A 122 -0.50 -2.79 1.43
N TRP A 123 -0.08 -2.84 2.70
CA TRP A 123 0.95 -1.94 3.23
C TRP A 123 2.24 -2.04 2.40
N VAL A 124 2.75 -3.25 2.15
CA VAL A 124 3.99 -3.45 1.36
C VAL A 124 3.86 -2.90 -0.05
N ILE A 125 2.74 -3.15 -0.74
CA ILE A 125 2.49 -2.68 -2.10
C ILE A 125 2.46 -1.15 -2.15
N PHE A 126 1.69 -0.50 -1.28
CA PHE A 126 1.62 0.96 -1.26
C PHE A 126 2.96 1.59 -0.85
N PHE A 127 3.65 1.01 0.13
CA PHE A 127 4.97 1.47 0.55
C PHE A 127 5.98 1.44 -0.58
N THR A 128 6.11 0.30 -1.25
CA THR A 128 7.05 0.15 -2.37
C THR A 128 6.68 1.08 -3.54
N THR A 129 5.39 1.26 -3.80
CA THR A 129 4.89 2.18 -4.84
C THR A 129 5.23 3.64 -4.53
N PHE A 130 4.90 4.12 -3.33
CA PHE A 130 5.21 5.50 -2.93
C PHE A 130 6.69 5.76 -2.83
N TRP A 131 7.46 4.80 -2.30
CA TRP A 131 8.92 4.90 -2.25
C TRP A 131 9.47 5.06 -3.66
N PHE A 132 9.10 4.15 -4.57
CA PHE A 132 9.61 4.16 -5.93
C PHE A 132 9.25 5.47 -6.66
N LEU A 133 8.02 5.96 -6.49
CA LEU A 133 7.60 7.27 -7.01
C LEU A 133 8.44 8.42 -6.43
N GLY A 134 8.78 8.35 -5.14
CA GLY A 134 9.69 9.29 -4.48
C GLY A 134 11.06 9.32 -5.15
N LEU A 135 11.71 8.15 -5.33
CA LEU A 135 13.00 8.05 -6.01
C LEU A 135 12.95 8.54 -7.46
N MET A 136 11.87 8.24 -8.19
CA MET A 136 11.69 8.71 -9.56
C MET A 136 11.55 10.24 -9.62
N ALA A 137 10.81 10.83 -8.69
CA ALA A 137 10.70 12.28 -8.59
C ALA A 137 12.06 12.92 -8.28
N GLU A 138 12.84 12.33 -7.37
CA GLU A 138 14.20 12.76 -7.05
C GLU A 138 15.10 12.74 -8.29
N ALA A 139 15.14 11.62 -9.02
CA ALA A 139 15.93 11.48 -10.23
C ALA A 139 15.57 12.53 -11.29
N CYS A 140 14.28 12.80 -11.48
CA CYS A 140 13.80 13.84 -12.38
C CYS A 140 14.27 15.24 -11.95
N ILE A 141 14.26 15.55 -10.65
CA ILE A 141 14.73 16.84 -10.12
C ILE A 141 16.23 17.01 -10.32
N VAL A 142 17.02 15.97 -10.05
CA VAL A 142 18.48 15.97 -10.25
C VAL A 142 18.81 16.18 -11.73
N LEU A 143 18.16 15.44 -12.63
CA LEU A 143 18.34 15.61 -14.08
C LEU A 143 18.00 17.02 -14.55
N ALA A 144 16.89 17.58 -14.07
CA ALA A 144 16.47 18.95 -14.40
C ALA A 144 17.49 19.99 -13.90
N ARG A 145 17.99 19.84 -12.66
CA ARG A 145 19.01 20.74 -12.10
C ARG A 145 20.33 20.65 -12.89
N ARG A 146 20.84 19.44 -13.15
CA ARG A 146 22.06 19.24 -13.92
C ARG A 146 21.98 19.84 -15.32
N ASN A 147 20.83 19.71 -15.99
CA ASN A 147 20.60 20.32 -17.29
C ASN A 147 20.59 21.86 -17.21
N SER A 148 19.96 22.44 -16.17
CA SER A 148 19.97 23.89 -15.93
C SER A 148 21.38 24.44 -15.67
N GLU A 149 22.19 23.73 -14.89
CA GLU A 149 23.56 24.13 -14.58
C GLU A 149 24.48 24.03 -15.82
N ALA A 150 24.31 22.98 -16.63
CA ALA A 150 25.02 22.84 -17.90
C ALA A 150 24.72 24.00 -18.85
N ARG A 151 23.44 24.42 -18.93
CA ARG A 151 23.05 25.61 -19.72
C ARG A 151 23.71 26.88 -19.22
N ILE A 152 23.69 27.14 -17.91
CA ILE A 152 24.31 28.33 -17.32
C ILE A 152 25.82 28.37 -17.59
N LYS A 153 26.51 27.24 -17.41
CA LYS A 153 27.97 27.13 -17.69
C LYS A 153 28.29 27.38 -19.16
N ASN A 154 27.46 26.90 -20.08
CA ASN A 154 27.64 27.17 -21.51
C ASN A 154 27.45 28.65 -21.86
N TYR A 155 26.43 29.32 -21.30
CA TYR A 155 26.24 30.77 -21.48
C TYR A 155 27.40 31.59 -20.93
N GLN A 156 27.94 31.22 -19.77
CA GLN A 156 29.12 31.90 -19.21
C GLN A 156 30.35 31.74 -20.09
N LYS A 157 30.64 30.52 -20.56
CA LYS A 157 31.76 30.26 -21.49
C LYS A 157 31.61 31.00 -22.82
N GLU A 158 30.41 31.09 -23.35
CA GLU A 158 30.14 31.83 -24.59
C GLU A 158 30.35 33.34 -24.38
N LYS A 159 29.86 33.88 -23.26
CA LYS A 159 30.10 35.28 -22.88
C LYS A 159 31.59 35.59 -22.69
N GLU A 160 32.34 34.72 -22.02
CA GLU A 160 33.79 34.85 -21.85
C GLU A 160 34.55 34.80 -23.17
N ARG A 161 34.16 33.90 -24.10
CA ARG A 161 34.75 33.87 -25.45
C ARG A 161 34.47 35.14 -26.24
N ASN A 162 33.25 35.66 -26.19
CA ASN A 162 32.89 36.89 -26.89
C ASN A 162 33.64 38.11 -26.34
N LEU A 163 33.80 38.20 -25.01
CA LEU A 163 34.61 39.23 -24.37
C LEU A 163 36.10 39.11 -24.74
N ALA A 164 36.62 37.89 -24.88
CA ALA A 164 37.99 37.66 -25.30
C ALA A 164 38.22 38.01 -26.78
N SER A 165 37.26 37.75 -27.67
CA SER A 165 37.36 38.14 -29.08
C SER A 165 37.29 39.65 -29.26
N GLU A 166 36.40 40.35 -28.57
CA GLU A 166 36.32 41.83 -28.61
C GLU A 166 37.60 42.50 -28.08
N LYS A 167 38.25 41.90 -27.08
CA LYS A 167 39.52 42.40 -26.52
C LYS A 167 40.70 42.19 -27.48
N ASN A 168 40.68 41.12 -28.27
CA ASN A 168 41.69 40.84 -29.28
C ASN A 168 41.51 41.74 -30.52
N GLU A 169 40.27 41.94 -30.99
CA GLU A 169 39.99 42.85 -32.11
C GLU A 169 40.30 44.33 -31.78
N SER A 170 40.11 44.76 -30.53
CA SER A 170 40.47 46.13 -30.11
C SER A 170 41.98 46.35 -29.91
N SER A 171 42.80 45.30 -29.81
CA SER A 171 44.26 45.41 -29.68
C SER A 171 45.00 45.41 -31.03
N ASP A 172 44.45 44.78 -32.07
CA ASP A 172 45.04 44.75 -33.43
C ASP A 172 44.71 46.00 -34.28
N GLY A 173 43.84 46.89 -33.79
CA GLY A 173 43.42 48.12 -34.47
C GLY A 173 44.23 49.39 -34.14
N LYS A 174 45.42 49.27 -33.54
CA LYS A 174 46.30 50.40 -33.18
C LYS A 174 47.62 50.40 -33.95
#